data_AF-A0A8T4PSC2-F1
#
_entry.id   AF-A0A8T4PSC2-F1
#
_cell.length_a   1.000
_cell.length_b   1.000
_cell.length_c   1.000
_cell.angle_alpha   90.00
_cell.angle_beta   90.00
_cell.angle_gamma   90.00
#
_symmetry.space_group_name_H-M   'P 1'
#
loop_
_entity.id
_entity.type
_entity.pdbx_description
1 polymer ?
#
loop_
_entity_poly.entity_id
_entity_poly.type
_entity_poly.pdbx_seq_one_letter_code
_entity_poly.pdbx_strand_id
1 'polypeptide(L)'
;MLKKNKIDKRLNKYVKEHLSRGYSKHAVKHVLVKHGYDECYVGYLLRRHQQLQYAKVSSILLSLLFIFLMFAFNLIPESQQQATGYAITETSNEGCCTSVCQQTSRDDCYGNFADGQKCNELQACNVGCCIDKEGYCLTNYLYGNCVSNYGINVNKDCSNIVFCRNLTDRSYTARQYNIKNKKGSGVATVKPPADYQKSSFNIKYYLYDKTEVLYVIAELRDGESLVDSVTLYDDGSHNDGTKDDNLYGNNWLSLEIKDFEGFRKLDIDIVVTYKDKTQQSVKKAGSLVVLNNNKCLPIDHEWNEPDKKPSIILAADNYASLKNGYEEFAADSQNFLNLLFNIDKFANIKEEFNFYRKEQPLLYPDIASIKTDVESYCPSYNNVKDLIVILDKNEDYCITESLGVIRTNPQVLFYKNITNTEIITAFGSFCSYILTPKKLADEIVNLATPPKIIVLTLDNITYTTQNVSMNFTVSGMNYPVNYSLSLNNLQLLSSSIDQETNDSFVLNLSNGTNYALIEAKDKNSNLAFVQILLNATIE
;
A
#
# COMPACT_ATOMS: atom_id res chain seq x y z
N MET A 1 -9.21 38.75 17.48
CA MET A 1 -9.76 37.47 16.98
C MET A 1 -11.23 37.51 16.57
N LEU A 2 -12.13 38.27 17.21
CA LEU A 2 -13.58 38.29 16.89
C LEU A 2 -13.96 38.79 15.47
N LYS A 3 -13.15 39.63 14.82
CA LYS A 3 -13.42 40.13 13.45
C LYS A 3 -13.17 39.07 12.36
N LYS A 4 -12.19 38.17 12.54
CA LYS A 4 -11.82 37.13 11.56
C LYS A 4 -12.97 36.12 11.36
N ASN A 5 -13.59 35.71 12.47
CA ASN A 5 -14.70 34.75 12.45
C ASN A 5 -15.97 35.27 11.72
N LYS A 6 -16.24 36.59 11.76
CA LYS A 6 -17.37 37.18 11.03
C LYS A 6 -17.15 37.19 9.51
N ILE A 7 -15.93 37.42 9.06
CA ILE A 7 -15.58 37.43 7.62
C ILE A 7 -15.68 36.02 7.08
N ASP A 8 -15.10 35.04 7.77
CA ASP A 8 -15.12 33.63 7.35
C ASP A 8 -16.54 33.09 7.26
N LYS A 9 -17.42 33.47 8.20
CA LYS A 9 -18.83 33.07 8.18
C LYS A 9 -19.58 33.67 6.98
N ARG A 10 -19.27 34.92 6.59
CA ARG A 10 -19.85 35.57 5.40
C ARG A 10 -19.34 34.94 4.11
N LEU A 11 -18.05 34.67 4.01
CA LEU A 11 -17.45 34.02 2.84
C LEU A 11 -17.95 32.59 2.65
N ASN A 12 -18.03 31.80 3.74
CA ASN A 12 -18.62 30.46 3.68
C ASN A 12 -20.09 30.50 3.25
N LYS A 13 -20.86 31.50 3.72
CA LYS A 13 -22.23 31.70 3.28
C LYS A 13 -22.29 32.03 1.78
N TYR A 14 -21.43 32.94 1.31
CA TYR A 14 -21.34 33.31 -0.09
C TYR A 14 -21.00 32.11 -0.99
N VAL A 15 -19.95 31.35 -0.64
CA VAL A 15 -19.53 30.15 -1.37
C VAL A 15 -20.67 29.14 -1.44
N LYS A 16 -21.32 28.85 -0.31
CA LYS A 16 -22.46 27.91 -0.26
C LYS A 16 -23.62 28.37 -1.14
N GLU A 17 -24.02 29.63 -1.05
CA GLU A 17 -25.16 30.17 -1.79
C GLU A 17 -24.93 30.11 -3.30
N HIS A 18 -23.75 30.49 -3.77
CA HIS A 18 -23.47 30.51 -5.21
C HIS A 18 -23.24 29.11 -5.77
N LEU A 19 -22.56 28.21 -5.05
CA LEU A 19 -22.47 26.81 -5.49
C LEU A 19 -23.86 26.15 -5.55
N SER A 20 -24.76 26.45 -4.61
CA SER A 20 -26.14 25.94 -4.63
C SER A 20 -27.00 26.48 -5.77
N ARG A 21 -26.63 27.63 -6.36
CA ARG A 21 -27.28 28.22 -7.54
C ARG A 21 -26.68 27.72 -8.87
N GLY A 22 -25.76 26.75 -8.82
CA GLY A 22 -25.14 26.15 -10.02
C GLY A 22 -23.92 26.90 -10.56
N TYR A 23 -23.41 27.92 -9.86
CA TYR A 23 -22.16 28.57 -10.28
C TYR A 23 -20.98 27.59 -10.12
N SER A 24 -20.08 27.58 -11.11
CA SER A 24 -18.86 26.76 -11.02
C SER A 24 -17.93 27.27 -9.92
N LYS A 25 -17.11 26.36 -9.35
CA LYS A 25 -16.08 26.73 -8.36
C LYS A 25 -15.13 27.79 -8.91
N HIS A 26 -14.81 27.72 -10.21
CA HIS A 26 -13.97 28.71 -10.88
C HIS A 26 -14.65 30.08 -10.90
N ALA A 27 -15.95 30.17 -11.20
CA ALA A 27 -16.67 31.44 -11.19
C ALA A 27 -16.71 32.06 -9.79
N VAL A 28 -16.98 31.25 -8.76
CA VAL A 28 -16.98 31.69 -7.35
C VAL A 28 -15.57 32.14 -6.92
N LYS A 29 -14.53 31.38 -7.27
CA LYS A 29 -13.12 31.72 -7.01
C LYS A 29 -12.75 33.05 -7.65
N HIS A 30 -13.03 33.20 -8.94
CA HIS A 30 -12.71 34.39 -9.72
C HIS A 30 -13.37 35.66 -9.15
N VAL A 31 -14.65 35.58 -8.75
CA VAL A 31 -15.34 36.74 -8.15
C VAL A 31 -14.73 37.12 -6.80
N LEU A 32 -14.40 36.15 -5.94
CA LEU A 32 -13.79 36.45 -4.65
C LEU A 32 -12.37 37.04 -4.81
N VAL A 33 -11.55 36.47 -5.70
CA VAL A 33 -10.22 37.04 -6.01
C VAL A 33 -10.34 38.46 -6.56
N LYS A 34 -11.30 38.71 -7.47
CA LYS A 34 -11.58 40.06 -7.99
C LYS A 34 -12.00 41.07 -6.92
N HIS A 35 -12.59 40.62 -5.81
CA HIS A 35 -12.95 41.45 -4.66
C HIS A 35 -11.81 41.61 -3.63
N GLY A 36 -10.58 41.20 -3.97
CA GLY A 36 -9.39 41.42 -3.17
C GLY A 36 -9.13 40.36 -2.10
N TYR A 37 -9.79 39.19 -2.17
CA TYR A 37 -9.47 38.05 -1.31
C TYR A 37 -8.28 37.27 -1.87
N ASP A 38 -7.36 36.87 -1.00
CA ASP A 38 -6.20 36.06 -1.34
C ASP A 38 -6.60 34.73 -2.02
N GLU A 39 -5.92 34.38 -3.11
CA GLU A 39 -6.30 33.25 -3.95
C GLU A 39 -6.15 31.90 -3.23
N CYS A 40 -5.08 31.72 -2.45
CA CYS A 40 -4.84 30.53 -1.64
C CYS A 40 -5.93 30.39 -0.57
N TYR A 41 -6.30 31.49 0.07
CA TYR A 41 -7.37 31.53 1.07
C TYR A 41 -8.75 31.17 0.48
N VAL A 42 -9.08 31.69 -0.70
CA VAL A 42 -10.32 31.32 -1.41
C VAL A 42 -10.30 29.84 -1.82
N GLY A 43 -9.15 29.34 -2.26
CA GLY A 43 -8.94 27.92 -2.55
C GLY A 43 -9.20 27.02 -1.34
N TYR A 44 -8.68 27.39 -0.17
CA TYR A 44 -8.93 26.71 1.10
C TYR A 44 -10.42 26.66 1.46
N LEU A 45 -11.14 27.79 1.33
CA LEU A 45 -12.58 27.86 1.61
C LEU A 45 -13.41 26.94 0.70
N LEU A 46 -13.06 26.86 -0.60
CA LEU A 46 -13.73 25.99 -1.55
C LEU A 46 -13.49 24.51 -1.27
N ARG A 47 -12.25 24.11 -0.93
CA ARG A 47 -11.94 22.72 -0.54
C ARG A 47 -12.67 22.32 0.73
N ARG A 48 -12.66 23.18 1.75
CA ARG A 48 -13.37 22.95 3.00
C ARG A 48 -14.88 22.80 2.80
N HIS A 49 -15.48 23.60 1.90
CA HIS A 49 -16.89 23.47 1.55
C HIS A 49 -17.18 22.10 0.90
N GLN A 50 -16.32 21.64 -0.01
CA GLN A 50 -16.48 20.35 -0.68
C GLN A 50 -16.37 19.16 0.30
N GLN A 51 -15.40 19.18 1.21
CA GLN A 51 -15.26 18.16 2.26
C GLN A 51 -16.53 18.07 3.14
N LEU A 52 -17.11 19.21 3.51
CA LEU A 52 -18.35 19.26 4.30
C LEU A 52 -19.57 18.75 3.53
N GLN A 53 -19.62 18.91 2.19
CA GLN A 53 -20.69 18.34 1.36
C GLN A 53 -20.55 16.83 1.23
N TYR A 54 -19.34 16.31 1.00
CA TYR A 54 -19.10 14.87 0.94
C TYR A 54 -19.45 14.17 2.26
N ALA A 55 -19.06 14.75 3.40
CA ALA A 55 -19.43 14.22 4.72
C ALA A 55 -20.96 14.13 4.91
N LYS A 56 -21.72 15.13 4.44
CA LYS A 56 -23.18 15.12 4.51
C LYS A 56 -23.82 14.08 3.59
N VAL A 57 -23.36 13.99 2.35
CA VAL A 57 -23.88 13.00 1.39
C VAL A 57 -23.58 11.58 1.85
N SER A 58 -22.37 11.33 2.35
CA SER A 58 -21.98 10.05 2.95
C SER A 58 -22.85 9.70 4.16
N SER A 59 -23.09 10.66 5.06
CA SER A 59 -23.96 10.45 6.23
C SER A 59 -25.42 10.13 5.85
N ILE A 60 -25.97 10.78 4.81
CA ILE A 60 -27.32 10.51 4.29
C ILE A 60 -27.37 9.11 3.66
N LEU A 61 -26.39 8.74 2.84
CA LEU A 61 -26.30 7.41 2.22
C LEU A 61 -26.22 6.30 3.27
N LEU A 62 -25.41 6.50 4.32
CA LEU A 62 -25.28 5.54 5.42
C LEU A 62 -26.61 5.37 6.17
N SER A 63 -27.33 6.48 6.39
CA SER A 63 -28.64 6.47 7.06
C SER A 63 -29.69 5.76 6.20
N LEU A 64 -29.70 5.98 4.88
CA LEU A 64 -30.60 5.30 3.94
C LEU A 64 -30.30 3.81 3.83
N LEU A 65 -29.03 3.42 3.84
CA LEU A 65 -28.62 2.02 3.89
C LEU A 65 -29.15 1.33 5.16
N PHE A 66 -29.06 2.01 6.30
CA PHE A 66 -29.55 1.49 7.57
C PHE A 66 -31.08 1.33 7.58
N ILE A 67 -31.80 2.29 7.01
CA ILE A 67 -33.26 2.20 6.84
C ILE A 67 -33.63 1.05 5.89
N PHE A 68 -32.91 0.89 4.77
CA PHE A 68 -33.13 -0.18 3.82
C PHE A 68 -32.92 -1.57 4.45
N LEU A 69 -31.87 -1.73 5.24
CA LEU A 69 -31.61 -2.94 6.03
C LEU A 69 -32.77 -3.23 6.99
N MET A 70 -33.24 -2.21 7.73
CA MET A 70 -34.39 -2.37 8.65
C MET A 70 -35.68 -2.78 7.92
N PHE A 71 -35.91 -2.32 6.69
CA PHE A 71 -37.05 -2.75 5.89
C PHE A 71 -36.89 -4.17 5.32
N ALA A 72 -35.67 -4.57 4.95
CA ALA A 72 -35.39 -5.91 4.42
C ALA A 72 -35.65 -7.01 5.48
N PHE A 73 -35.39 -6.74 6.76
CA PHE A 73 -35.63 -7.70 7.85
C PHE A 73 -37.12 -7.88 8.23
N ASN A 74 -38.00 -6.94 7.86
CA ASN A 74 -39.44 -7.02 8.19
C ASN A 74 -40.28 -7.81 7.16
N LEU A 75 -39.67 -8.33 6.08
CA LEU A 75 -40.38 -9.02 4.99
C LEU A 75 -40.24 -10.56 5.02
N ILE A 76 -39.68 -11.15 6.08
CA ILE A 76 -39.59 -12.60 6.22
C ILE A 76 -40.94 -13.14 6.74
N PRO A 77 -41.64 -14.03 6.00
CA PRO A 77 -42.93 -14.55 6.42
C PRO A 77 -42.79 -15.44 7.66
N GLU A 78 -43.63 -15.13 8.64
CA GLU A 78 -43.75 -15.79 9.93
C GLU A 78 -44.29 -17.23 9.75
N SER A 79 -43.43 -18.25 9.93
CA SER A 79 -43.86 -19.65 10.04
C SER A 79 -43.93 -20.07 11.50
N GLN A 80 -45.05 -20.70 11.87
CA GLN A 80 -45.49 -20.92 13.23
C GLN A 80 -44.76 -22.06 13.97
N GLN A 81 -44.40 -21.73 15.22
CA GLN A 81 -44.43 -22.54 16.45
C GLN A 81 -43.70 -23.90 16.53
N GLN A 82 -42.77 -24.01 17.49
CA GLN A 82 -43.10 -24.47 18.85
C GLN A 82 -41.98 -24.15 19.85
N ALA A 83 -42.38 -23.67 21.02
CA ALA A 83 -41.52 -23.31 22.13
C ALA A 83 -41.52 -24.39 23.21
N THR A 84 -40.34 -24.69 23.79
CA THR A 84 -40.13 -24.82 25.25
C THR A 84 -38.67 -24.51 25.56
N GLY A 85 -38.44 -23.66 26.56
CA GLY A 85 -37.18 -22.94 26.74
C GLY A 85 -36.05 -23.69 27.46
N TYR A 86 -34.83 -23.31 27.09
CA TYR A 86 -33.69 -23.06 27.98
C TYR A 86 -32.81 -21.97 27.32
N ALA A 87 -32.12 -21.21 28.16
CA ALA A 87 -31.50 -19.94 27.82
C ALA A 87 -30.11 -20.06 27.17
N ILE A 88 -29.88 -19.19 26.17
CA ILE A 88 -28.59 -18.63 25.69
C ILE A 88 -27.74 -19.46 24.71
N THR A 89 -27.71 -18.92 23.48
CA THR A 89 -26.70 -18.96 22.39
C THR A 89 -26.46 -20.23 21.58
N GLU A 90 -27.33 -20.47 20.59
CA GLU A 90 -26.96 -21.14 19.33
C GLU A 90 -27.82 -20.59 18.19
N THR A 91 -27.27 -19.63 17.43
CA THR A 91 -27.32 -19.58 15.95
C THR A 91 -26.29 -18.57 15.48
N SER A 92 -25.04 -18.71 15.93
CA SER A 92 -23.96 -18.42 15.01
C SER A 92 -23.67 -19.76 14.35
N ASN A 93 -24.22 -19.97 13.13
CA ASN A 93 -23.64 -20.95 12.20
C ASN A 93 -22.18 -20.60 11.85
N GLU A 94 -21.61 -19.60 12.51
CA GLU A 94 -20.20 -19.25 12.50
C GLU A 94 -19.43 -20.19 13.42
N GLY A 95 -18.47 -20.87 12.81
CA GLY A 95 -17.43 -21.64 13.43
C GLY A 95 -16.12 -21.24 12.78
N CYS A 96 -15.05 -21.98 13.05
CA CYS A 96 -13.79 -21.73 12.38
C CYS A 96 -13.61 -22.65 11.18
N CYS A 97 -13.44 -22.06 10.00
CA CYS A 97 -12.98 -22.81 8.85
C CYS A 97 -11.48 -23.07 8.96
N THR A 98 -11.08 -24.29 9.28
CA THR A 98 -9.67 -24.59 9.60
C THR A 98 -8.72 -24.56 8.40
N SER A 99 -9.25 -24.56 7.17
CA SER A 99 -8.43 -24.46 5.96
C SER A 99 -7.95 -23.03 5.67
N VAL A 100 -8.71 -22.01 6.09
CA VAL A 100 -8.37 -20.59 5.91
C VAL A 100 -8.29 -19.81 7.23
N CYS A 101 -8.61 -20.47 8.35
CA CYS A 101 -8.67 -19.94 9.71
C CYS A 101 -9.38 -18.60 9.85
N GLN A 102 -10.49 -18.50 9.13
CA GLN A 102 -11.42 -17.40 9.19
C GLN A 102 -12.70 -17.86 9.88
N GLN A 103 -13.25 -17.00 10.74
CA GLN A 103 -14.54 -17.21 11.34
C GLN A 103 -15.59 -16.98 10.26
N THR A 104 -16.34 -18.03 9.91
CA THR A 104 -17.21 -18.02 8.76
C THR A 104 -18.33 -19.04 8.95
N SER A 105 -19.33 -19.03 8.08
CA SER A 105 -20.36 -20.05 8.07
C SER A 105 -19.82 -21.40 7.57
N ARG A 106 -20.46 -22.51 7.94
CA ARG A 106 -20.08 -23.84 7.42
C ARG A 106 -20.11 -23.89 5.88
N ASP A 107 -21.07 -23.21 5.26
CA ASP A 107 -21.28 -23.23 3.81
C ASP A 107 -20.18 -22.47 3.04
N ASP A 108 -19.54 -21.49 3.69
CA ASP A 108 -18.44 -20.70 3.12
C ASP A 108 -17.06 -21.35 3.35
N CYS A 109 -17.00 -22.51 4.02
CA CYS A 109 -15.76 -23.20 4.33
C CYS A 109 -15.43 -24.31 3.34
N TYR A 110 -14.43 -24.08 2.49
CA TYR A 110 -13.82 -25.13 1.67
C TYR A 110 -12.82 -25.93 2.53
N GLY A 111 -13.33 -26.81 3.41
CA GLY A 111 -12.49 -27.67 4.25
C GLY A 111 -13.12 -28.11 5.57
N ASN A 112 -12.28 -28.55 6.51
CA ASN A 112 -12.71 -28.94 7.85
C ASN A 112 -13.21 -27.70 8.62
N PHE A 113 -14.37 -27.84 9.26
CA PHE A 113 -15.05 -26.76 9.96
C PHE A 113 -15.31 -27.14 11.41
N ALA A 114 -14.87 -26.29 12.33
CA ALA A 114 -15.05 -26.48 13.76
C ALA A 114 -16.26 -25.66 14.24
N ASP A 115 -17.40 -26.33 14.39
CA ASP A 115 -18.66 -25.70 14.81
C ASP A 115 -18.53 -25.04 16.19
N GLY A 116 -19.00 -23.80 16.30
CA GLY A 116 -19.11 -23.08 17.57
C GLY A 116 -17.78 -22.68 18.22
N GLN A 117 -16.63 -22.98 17.61
CA GLN A 117 -15.31 -22.61 18.12
C GLN A 117 -14.76 -21.38 17.38
N LYS A 118 -14.23 -20.41 18.12
CA LYS A 118 -13.54 -19.27 17.51
C LYS A 118 -12.18 -19.70 16.97
N CYS A 119 -11.75 -19.13 15.84
CA CYS A 119 -10.47 -19.52 15.23
C CYS A 119 -9.24 -19.32 16.13
N ASN A 120 -9.28 -18.32 17.02
CA ASN A 120 -8.18 -18.06 17.96
C ASN A 120 -8.15 -19.04 19.15
N GLU A 121 -9.21 -19.82 19.38
CA GLU A 121 -9.28 -20.87 20.41
C GLU A 121 -8.79 -22.22 19.87
N LEU A 122 -8.75 -22.38 18.54
CA LEU A 122 -8.28 -23.58 17.88
C LEU A 122 -6.77 -23.54 17.68
N GLN A 123 -6.09 -24.53 18.23
CA GLN A 123 -4.64 -24.66 18.11
C GLN A 123 -4.19 -24.67 16.64
N ALA A 124 -4.91 -25.34 15.74
CA ALA A 124 -4.60 -25.39 14.30
C ALA A 124 -4.69 -24.03 13.59
N CYS A 125 -5.46 -23.09 14.15
CA CYS A 125 -5.77 -21.77 13.58
C CYS A 125 -5.13 -20.60 14.33
N ASN A 126 -4.19 -20.88 15.23
CA ASN A 126 -3.39 -19.83 15.81
C ASN A 126 -2.42 -19.27 14.76
N VAL A 127 -2.69 -18.04 14.32
CA VAL A 127 -1.84 -17.30 13.39
C VAL A 127 -0.66 -16.72 14.18
N GLY A 128 0.45 -17.44 14.13
CA GLY A 128 1.72 -17.05 14.74
C GLY A 128 2.80 -16.91 13.68
N CYS A 129 4.03 -16.73 14.12
CA CYS A 129 5.18 -16.86 13.24
C CYS A 129 5.51 -18.33 13.00
N CYS A 130 5.53 -18.77 11.74
CA CYS A 130 6.08 -20.08 11.43
C CYS A 130 7.57 -19.96 11.17
N ILE A 131 8.39 -20.61 11.99
CA ILE A 131 9.80 -20.81 11.72
C ILE A 131 9.90 -22.09 10.90
N ASP A 132 10.21 -22.01 9.62
CA ASP A 132 10.31 -23.22 8.81
C ASP A 132 11.55 -24.08 9.17
N LYS A 133 11.68 -25.27 8.58
CA LYS A 133 12.80 -26.20 8.79
C LYS A 133 14.13 -25.61 8.33
N GLU A 134 14.10 -24.63 7.44
CA GLU A 134 15.27 -23.91 6.96
C GLU A 134 15.62 -22.72 7.87
N GLY A 135 14.67 -22.29 8.71
CA GLY A 135 14.81 -21.23 9.68
C GLY A 135 14.32 -19.86 9.22
N TYR A 136 13.47 -19.81 8.21
CA TYR A 136 12.81 -18.57 7.77
C TYR A 136 11.59 -18.29 8.64
N CYS A 137 11.41 -17.03 9.05
CA CYS A 137 10.16 -16.58 9.65
C CYS A 137 9.17 -16.34 8.52
N LEU A 138 8.13 -17.14 8.51
CA LEU A 138 7.04 -16.99 7.58
C LEU A 138 5.83 -16.42 8.36
N THR A 139 5.38 -15.23 7.95
CA THR A 139 4.22 -14.56 8.53
C THR A 139 2.94 -15.11 7.94
N ASN A 140 1.85 -15.08 8.71
CA ASN A 140 0.51 -15.47 8.25
C ASN A 140 0.37 -16.98 7.93
N TYR A 141 0.89 -17.85 8.81
CA TYR A 141 0.81 -19.31 8.66
C TYR A 141 -0.11 -19.91 9.71
N LEU A 142 -0.87 -20.92 9.27
CA LEU A 142 -1.66 -21.75 10.17
C LEU A 142 -0.73 -22.64 10.99
N TYR A 143 -0.96 -22.72 12.30
CA TYR A 143 -0.19 -23.58 13.21
C TYR A 143 -0.10 -25.02 12.70
N GLY A 144 -1.23 -25.59 12.25
CA GLY A 144 -1.28 -26.96 11.74
C GLY A 144 -0.34 -27.17 10.55
N ASN A 145 -0.38 -26.28 9.56
CA ASN A 145 0.48 -26.34 8.39
C ASN A 145 1.95 -26.14 8.74
N CYS A 146 2.23 -25.22 9.67
CA CYS A 146 3.57 -24.99 10.15
C CYS A 146 4.13 -26.26 10.81
N VAL A 147 3.46 -26.78 11.83
CA VAL A 147 3.98 -27.89 12.65
C VAL A 147 4.00 -29.23 11.90
N SER A 148 3.07 -29.46 10.98
CA SER A 148 2.98 -30.74 10.25
C SER A 148 4.00 -30.86 9.13
N ASN A 149 4.25 -29.78 8.39
CA ASN A 149 4.98 -29.86 7.12
C ASN A 149 6.22 -28.97 7.07
N TYR A 150 6.16 -27.78 7.68
CA TYR A 150 7.09 -26.71 7.36
C TYR A 150 8.04 -26.31 8.49
N GLY A 151 7.75 -26.51 9.78
CA GLY A 151 8.64 -26.11 10.88
C GLY A 151 7.98 -26.00 12.28
N ILE A 152 8.30 -24.95 13.04
CA ILE A 152 7.84 -24.70 14.42
C ILE A 152 7.06 -23.39 14.47
N ASN A 153 5.83 -23.44 14.97
CA ASN A 153 5.04 -22.23 15.18
C ASN A 153 5.40 -21.60 16.53
N VAL A 154 5.67 -20.30 16.51
CA VAL A 154 5.86 -19.47 17.69
C VAL A 154 4.63 -18.57 17.82
N ASN A 155 4.01 -18.57 19.01
CA ASN A 155 2.85 -17.74 19.33
C ASN A 155 3.24 -16.26 19.55
N LYS A 156 3.95 -15.67 18.57
CA LYS A 156 4.40 -14.27 18.49
C LYS A 156 4.38 -13.85 17.02
N ASP A 157 4.19 -12.57 16.75
CA ASP A 157 4.38 -11.98 15.41
C ASP A 157 5.85 -12.15 14.96
N CYS A 158 6.10 -12.51 13.69
CA CYS A 158 7.46 -12.68 13.17
C CYS A 158 8.32 -11.42 13.26
N SER A 159 7.71 -10.22 13.19
CA SER A 159 8.41 -8.94 13.35
C SER A 159 9.03 -8.77 14.74
N ASN A 160 8.48 -9.49 15.73
CA ASN A 160 8.97 -9.52 17.11
C ASN A 160 9.97 -10.66 17.35
N ILE A 161 10.23 -11.50 16.34
CA ILE A 161 11.25 -12.55 16.40
C ILE A 161 12.55 -11.98 15.84
N VAL A 162 13.55 -11.80 16.72
CA VAL A 162 14.85 -11.23 16.35
C VAL A 162 15.63 -12.18 15.44
N PHE A 163 15.52 -13.49 15.69
CA PHE A 163 16.12 -14.54 14.87
C PHE A 163 15.13 -15.67 14.65
N CYS A 164 14.84 -15.95 13.40
CA CYS A 164 13.86 -16.93 12.98
C CYS A 164 14.30 -18.38 13.11
N ARG A 165 15.37 -18.69 13.84
CA ARG A 165 15.89 -20.07 13.92
C ARG A 165 15.75 -20.69 15.30
N ASN A 166 15.23 -21.92 15.29
CA ASN A 166 15.30 -22.84 16.40
C ASN A 166 16.79 -23.14 16.71
N LEU A 167 17.16 -22.95 17.97
CA LEU A 167 18.51 -23.01 18.56
C LEU A 167 19.22 -24.38 18.44
N THR A 168 18.71 -25.34 17.67
CA THR A 168 19.20 -26.73 17.65
C THR A 168 19.96 -27.16 16.40
N ASP A 169 19.84 -26.48 15.25
CA ASP A 169 20.51 -26.94 14.02
C ASP A 169 21.60 -25.98 13.51
N ARG A 170 22.83 -26.31 13.91
CA ARG A 170 24.11 -25.62 13.69
C ARG A 170 24.51 -25.39 12.22
N SER A 171 23.71 -25.80 11.24
CA SER A 171 24.25 -26.15 9.91
C SER A 171 24.07 -25.15 8.76
N TYR A 172 23.16 -24.15 8.80
CA TYR A 172 22.86 -23.35 7.60
C TYR A 172 23.45 -21.92 7.57
N THR A 173 23.45 -21.16 8.67
CA THR A 173 24.19 -19.88 8.74
C THR A 173 25.70 -20.10 8.59
N ALA A 174 26.21 -21.24 9.07
CA ALA A 174 27.57 -21.71 8.80
C ALA A 174 27.82 -22.02 7.31
N ARG A 175 26.79 -22.40 6.53
CA ARG A 175 26.89 -22.70 5.10
C ARG A 175 26.73 -21.46 4.21
N GLN A 176 25.79 -20.57 4.51
CA GLN A 176 25.55 -19.38 3.67
C GLN A 176 26.62 -18.29 3.86
N TYR A 177 27.15 -18.14 5.08
CA TYR A 177 28.23 -17.19 5.37
C TYR A 177 29.60 -17.85 5.50
N ASN A 178 29.70 -19.16 5.21
CA ASN A 178 30.94 -19.94 5.39
C ASN A 178 31.54 -19.76 6.81
N ILE A 179 30.69 -19.50 7.81
CA ILE A 179 31.11 -19.28 9.19
C ILE A 179 31.43 -20.65 9.76
N LYS A 180 32.70 -21.05 9.61
CA LYS A 180 33.27 -22.13 10.42
C LYS A 180 32.89 -21.85 11.87
N ASN A 181 32.45 -22.87 12.63
CA ASN A 181 32.27 -22.83 14.09
C ASN A 181 33.58 -22.39 14.75
N LYS A 182 33.87 -21.10 14.70
CA LYS A 182 34.96 -20.44 15.37
C LYS A 182 34.33 -19.92 16.65
N LYS A 183 35.03 -20.12 17.77
CA LYS A 183 34.71 -19.49 19.06
C LYS A 183 34.31 -18.04 18.78
N GLY A 184 33.31 -17.46 19.43
CA GLY A 184 33.03 -16.03 19.29
C GLY A 184 32.41 -15.57 17.97
N SER A 185 32.04 -16.49 17.06
CA SER A 185 31.27 -16.15 15.88
C SER A 185 29.80 -15.90 16.21
N GLY A 186 29.19 -14.94 15.52
CA GLY A 186 27.81 -14.51 15.77
C GLY A 186 27.38 -13.43 14.78
N VAL A 187 26.19 -12.86 15.00
CA VAL A 187 25.58 -11.82 14.16
C VAL A 187 25.13 -10.66 15.03
N ALA A 188 25.52 -9.44 14.66
CA ALA A 188 25.04 -8.23 15.34
C ALA A 188 23.82 -7.65 14.62
N THR A 189 22.93 -7.04 15.38
CA THR A 189 21.81 -6.23 14.86
C THR A 189 21.72 -4.94 15.66
N VAL A 190 21.30 -3.85 15.03
CA VAL A 190 21.11 -2.55 15.69
C VAL A 190 19.75 -2.00 15.30
N LYS A 191 19.00 -1.48 16.29
CA LYS A 191 17.73 -0.80 16.07
C LYS A 191 17.66 0.51 16.88
N PRO A 192 17.32 1.65 16.26
CA PRO A 192 17.24 1.86 14.80
C PRO A 192 18.63 1.79 14.14
N PRO A 193 18.72 1.55 12.82
CA PRO A 193 20.01 1.52 12.12
C PRO A 193 20.60 2.92 11.89
N ALA A 194 19.78 3.96 11.97
CA ALA A 194 20.18 5.36 11.91
C ALA A 194 19.26 6.20 12.80
N ASP A 195 19.82 7.16 13.54
CA ASP A 195 19.06 8.11 14.38
C ASP A 195 19.91 9.34 14.72
N TYR A 196 19.29 10.36 15.28
CA TYR A 196 19.93 11.60 15.69
C TYR A 196 20.92 11.39 16.85
N GLN A 197 21.89 12.30 16.95
CA GLN A 197 22.75 12.42 18.13
C GLN A 197 21.86 12.56 19.37
N LYS A 198 22.27 11.91 20.46
CA LYS A 198 21.52 11.78 21.73
C LYS A 198 20.35 10.81 21.71
N SER A 199 20.09 10.12 20.59
CA SER A 199 19.15 9.00 20.51
C SER A 199 19.72 7.70 21.10
N SER A 200 18.82 6.74 21.35
CA SER A 200 19.16 5.42 21.87
C SER A 200 19.16 4.37 20.77
N PHE A 201 20.23 3.59 20.70
CA PHE A 201 20.41 2.48 19.79
C PHE A 201 20.43 1.17 20.58
N ASN A 202 19.50 0.28 20.29
CA ASN A 202 19.50 -1.07 20.82
C ASN A 202 20.46 -1.94 19.99
N ILE A 203 21.56 -2.34 20.60
CA ILE A 203 22.59 -3.19 19.99
C ILE A 203 22.37 -4.61 20.52
N LYS A 204 22.22 -5.57 19.61
CA LYS A 204 22.15 -6.99 19.96
C LYS A 204 23.19 -7.80 19.22
N TYR A 205 23.64 -8.88 19.84
CA TYR A 205 24.57 -9.83 19.27
C TYR A 205 24.15 -11.26 19.62
N TYR A 206 23.82 -12.03 18.60
CA TYR A 206 23.56 -13.45 18.77
C TYR A 206 24.86 -14.23 18.63
N LEU A 207 25.27 -14.89 19.71
CA LEU A 207 26.51 -15.65 19.76
C LEU A 207 26.23 -17.14 19.52
N TYR A 208 26.88 -17.75 18.51
CA TYR A 208 26.61 -19.14 18.17
C TYR A 208 27.10 -20.15 19.22
N ASP A 209 28.11 -19.79 19.99
CA ASP A 209 28.72 -20.61 21.03
C ASP A 209 28.94 -19.78 22.30
N LYS A 210 28.05 -19.95 23.29
CA LYS A 210 28.16 -19.27 24.60
C LYS A 210 29.06 -19.97 25.61
N THR A 211 29.68 -21.09 25.24
CA THR A 211 30.41 -21.91 26.21
C THR A 211 31.56 -21.12 26.80
N GLU A 212 31.64 -21.07 28.14
CA GLU A 212 32.66 -20.35 28.88
C GLU A 212 32.73 -18.84 28.59
N VAL A 213 31.66 -18.21 28.09
CA VAL A 213 31.61 -16.75 27.96
C VAL A 213 31.52 -16.10 29.34
N LEU A 214 32.33 -15.07 29.55
CA LEU A 214 32.32 -14.24 30.76
C LEU A 214 31.53 -12.96 30.54
N TYR A 215 31.79 -12.23 29.45
CA TYR A 215 31.01 -11.06 29.03
C TYR A 215 31.22 -10.76 27.54
N VAL A 216 30.29 -10.00 26.96
CA VAL A 216 30.31 -9.52 25.57
C VAL A 216 30.29 -8.00 25.58
N ILE A 217 31.16 -7.37 24.79
CA ILE A 217 31.22 -5.90 24.61
C ILE A 217 31.03 -5.57 23.14
N ALA A 218 30.20 -4.58 22.85
CA ALA A 218 30.15 -3.93 21.55
C ALA A 218 31.01 -2.65 21.60
N GLU A 219 32.05 -2.60 20.79
CA GLU A 219 32.91 -1.45 20.57
C GLU A 219 32.41 -0.68 19.34
N LEU A 220 32.05 0.59 19.52
CA LEU A 220 31.62 1.47 18.44
C LEU A 220 32.84 2.21 17.89
N ARG A 221 33.10 2.08 16.59
CA ARG A 221 34.31 2.59 15.94
C ARG A 221 34.01 3.52 14.78
N ASP A 222 34.77 4.60 14.71
CA ASP A 222 34.86 5.49 13.54
C ASP A 222 36.19 5.18 12.82
N GLY A 223 36.12 4.35 11.79
CA GLY A 223 37.29 3.71 11.18
C GLY A 223 38.05 2.87 12.20
N GLU A 224 39.31 3.23 12.45
CA GLU A 224 40.17 2.54 13.44
C GLU A 224 39.94 3.05 14.88
N SER A 225 39.32 4.23 15.04
CA SER A 225 39.21 4.91 16.34
C SER A 225 38.04 4.38 17.15
N LEU A 226 38.27 4.01 18.41
CA LEU A 226 37.21 3.67 19.35
C LEU A 226 36.48 4.95 19.77
N VAL A 227 35.17 4.99 19.56
CA VAL A 227 34.30 6.09 19.97
C VAL A 227 33.73 5.81 21.35
N ASP A 228 33.17 4.61 21.54
CA ASP A 228 32.56 4.19 22.81
C ASP A 228 32.47 2.66 22.88
N SER A 229 32.10 2.12 24.04
CA SER A 229 31.84 0.69 24.23
C SER A 229 30.65 0.43 25.15
N VAL A 230 29.83 -0.56 24.82
CA VAL A 230 28.69 -0.98 25.64
C VAL A 230 28.79 -2.46 25.95
N THR A 231 28.57 -2.82 27.23
CA THR A 231 28.47 -4.23 27.63
C THR A 231 27.11 -4.77 27.21
N LEU A 232 27.08 -5.95 26.58
CA LEU A 232 25.86 -6.64 26.18
C LEU A 232 25.57 -7.78 27.17
N TYR A 233 24.31 -7.93 27.57
CA TYR A 233 23.86 -8.90 28.57
C TYR A 233 22.89 -9.92 27.96
N ASP A 234 22.90 -11.15 28.49
CA ASP A 234 21.93 -12.23 28.21
C ASP A 234 21.23 -12.60 29.54
N ASP A 235 20.54 -11.63 30.12
CA ASP A 235 19.85 -11.67 31.42
C ASP A 235 18.32 -11.48 31.34
N GLY A 236 17.78 -11.25 30.14
CA GLY A 236 16.36 -11.03 29.89
C GLY A 236 15.85 -9.63 30.25
N SER A 237 16.73 -8.68 30.58
CA SER A 237 16.37 -7.34 31.04
C SER A 237 16.93 -6.20 30.18
N HIS A 238 17.92 -6.46 29.31
CA HIS A 238 18.62 -5.44 28.51
C HIS A 238 18.19 -5.44 27.04
N ASN A 239 16.90 -5.69 26.79
CA ASN A 239 16.31 -5.86 25.45
C ASN A 239 16.97 -6.98 24.64
N ASP A 240 17.52 -7.95 25.33
CA ASP A 240 18.25 -9.12 24.86
C ASP A 240 17.35 -10.31 24.60
N GLY A 241 16.13 -10.34 25.17
CA GLY A 241 15.15 -11.39 24.88
C GLY A 241 14.89 -12.24 26.11
N THR A 242 15.05 -13.55 26.00
CA THR A 242 14.92 -14.44 27.16
C THR A 242 16.30 -14.67 27.73
N LYS A 243 16.43 -14.67 29.06
CA LYS A 243 17.68 -15.05 29.71
C LYS A 243 18.22 -16.38 29.18
N ASP A 244 19.53 -16.44 28.96
CA ASP A 244 20.30 -17.60 28.54
C ASP A 244 19.97 -18.12 27.13
N ASP A 245 19.45 -17.28 26.23
CA ASP A 245 19.09 -17.66 24.84
C ASP A 245 20.21 -17.38 23.81
N ASN A 246 21.40 -16.97 24.27
CA ASN A 246 22.57 -16.56 23.49
C ASN A 246 22.42 -15.24 22.74
N LEU A 247 21.31 -14.53 22.92
CA LEU A 247 21.14 -13.18 22.41
C LEU A 247 21.59 -12.20 23.48
N TYR A 248 22.70 -11.53 23.23
CA TYR A 248 23.21 -10.49 24.11
C TYR A 248 22.68 -9.14 23.63
N GLY A 249 22.19 -8.29 24.53
CA GLY A 249 21.62 -6.99 24.18
C GLY A 249 21.97 -5.89 25.17
N ASN A 250 21.99 -4.65 24.70
CA ASN A 250 21.91 -3.46 25.53
C ASN A 250 21.52 -2.23 24.70
N ASN A 251 21.14 -1.15 25.37
CA ASN A 251 20.95 0.15 24.76
C ASN A 251 22.20 1.01 24.92
N TRP A 252 22.64 1.61 23.82
CA TRP A 252 23.68 2.63 23.79
C TRP A 252 23.06 4.00 23.51
N LEU A 253 23.55 5.04 24.18
CA LEU A 253 23.12 6.42 23.98
C LEU A 253 24.24 7.19 23.29
N SER A 254 23.95 7.86 22.17
CA SER A 254 24.97 8.59 21.39
C SER A 254 25.37 9.95 21.99
N LEU A 255 25.36 10.07 23.33
CA LEU A 255 25.66 11.30 24.07
C LEU A 255 27.14 11.70 23.99
N GLU A 256 28.03 10.72 23.97
CA GLU A 256 29.49 10.92 24.02
C GLU A 256 30.10 11.31 22.65
N ILE A 257 29.31 11.29 21.58
CA ILE A 257 29.78 11.71 20.27
C ILE A 257 29.87 13.23 20.26
N LYS A 258 31.10 13.76 20.11
CA LYS A 258 31.33 15.19 19.89
C LYS A 258 30.54 15.69 18.69
N ASP A 259 29.98 16.89 18.80
CA ASP A 259 29.23 17.53 17.71
C ASP A 259 29.95 17.47 16.37
N PHE A 260 29.22 17.06 15.35
CA PHE A 260 29.66 16.98 13.95
C PHE A 260 28.57 17.51 13.01
N GLU A 261 28.86 17.60 11.72
CA GLU A 261 27.86 17.98 10.70
C GLU A 261 27.57 16.78 9.81
N GLY A 262 26.29 16.56 9.49
CA GLY A 262 25.86 15.50 8.58
C GLY A 262 25.71 14.15 9.27
N PHE A 263 26.42 13.14 8.75
CA PHE A 263 26.29 11.74 9.16
C PHE A 263 27.62 11.20 9.66
N ARG A 264 27.58 10.37 10.70
CA ARG A 264 28.72 9.57 11.14
C ARG A 264 28.32 8.10 11.18
N LYS A 265 28.93 7.31 10.31
CA LYS A 265 28.82 5.85 10.36
C LYS A 265 29.75 5.33 11.44
N LEU A 266 29.23 4.47 12.31
CA LEU A 266 30.01 3.73 13.28
C LEU A 266 29.95 2.25 12.95
N ASP A 267 31.11 1.64 12.79
CA ASP A 267 31.25 0.19 12.73
C ASP A 267 31.14 -0.38 14.15
N ILE A 268 30.52 -1.54 14.30
CA ILE A 268 30.37 -2.23 15.59
C ILE A 268 31.25 -3.46 15.56
N ASP A 269 32.29 -3.43 16.38
CA ASP A 269 33.11 -4.59 16.68
C ASP A 269 32.56 -5.29 17.91
N ILE A 270 32.56 -6.62 17.91
CA ILE A 270 32.14 -7.39 19.07
C ILE A 270 33.35 -8.05 19.70
N VAL A 271 33.53 -7.85 21.00
CA VAL A 271 34.59 -8.47 21.79
C VAL A 271 33.96 -9.44 22.79
N VAL A 272 34.22 -10.73 22.60
CA VAL A 272 33.79 -11.80 23.49
C VAL A 272 34.95 -12.17 24.40
N THR A 273 34.77 -12.03 25.71
CA THR A 273 35.74 -12.48 26.71
C THR A 273 35.26 -13.77 27.35
N TYR A 274 36.13 -14.77 27.43
CA TYR A 274 35.84 -16.06 28.04
C TYR A 274 36.35 -16.14 29.49
N LYS A 275 35.87 -17.12 30.25
CA LYS A 275 36.26 -17.36 31.66
C LYS A 275 37.76 -17.66 31.82
N ASP A 276 38.41 -18.22 30.80
CA ASP A 276 39.86 -18.40 30.71
C ASP A 276 40.64 -17.09 30.43
N LYS A 277 39.92 -15.95 30.34
CA LYS A 277 40.41 -14.61 30.00
C LYS A 277 40.91 -14.45 28.56
N THR A 278 40.73 -15.44 27.71
CA THR A 278 40.95 -15.26 26.26
C THR A 278 39.88 -14.33 25.70
N GLN A 279 40.27 -13.57 24.67
CA GLN A 279 39.36 -12.66 23.98
C GLN A 279 39.29 -13.02 22.50
N GLN A 280 38.12 -12.84 21.92
CA GLN A 280 37.93 -12.89 20.48
C GLN A 280 37.16 -11.67 20.01
N SER A 281 37.66 -11.02 18.97
CA SER A 281 37.01 -9.89 18.32
C SER A 281 36.44 -10.30 16.97
N VAL A 282 35.19 -9.91 16.71
CA VAL A 282 34.55 -9.92 15.40
C VAL A 282 34.49 -8.48 14.92
N LYS A 283 35.31 -8.17 13.91
CA LYS A 283 35.39 -6.84 13.32
C LYS A 283 34.21 -6.59 12.39
N LYS A 284 33.65 -5.38 12.42
CA LYS A 284 32.52 -4.97 11.58
C LYS A 284 31.34 -5.95 11.63
N ALA A 285 30.99 -6.40 12.84
CA ALA A 285 29.88 -7.32 13.07
C ALA A 285 28.52 -6.67 12.73
N GLY A 286 28.45 -5.34 12.77
CA GLY A 286 27.34 -4.51 12.29
C GLY A 286 27.79 -3.07 12.12
N SER A 287 26.86 -2.17 11.80
CA SER A 287 27.10 -0.73 11.75
C SER A 287 25.82 0.05 12.03
N LEU A 288 25.98 1.29 12.50
CA LEU A 288 24.88 2.24 12.67
C LEU A 288 25.29 3.63 12.15
N VAL A 289 24.32 4.52 11.99
CA VAL A 289 24.57 5.92 11.62
C VAL A 289 24.01 6.86 12.68
N VAL A 290 24.83 7.80 13.11
CA VAL A 290 24.37 8.92 13.94
C VAL A 290 24.30 10.17 13.07
N LEU A 291 23.20 10.90 13.18
CA LEU A 291 23.00 12.17 12.50
C LEU A 291 23.22 13.35 13.43
N ASN A 292 23.87 14.39 12.95
CA ASN A 292 23.86 15.69 13.63
C ASN A 292 23.65 16.82 12.63
N ASN A 293 22.78 17.78 12.97
CA ASN A 293 22.36 18.91 12.12
C ASN A 293 21.74 18.56 10.75
N ASN A 294 21.67 17.30 10.34
CA ASN A 294 20.89 16.82 9.20
C ASN A 294 19.52 16.34 9.69
N LYS A 295 18.43 16.72 9.02
CA LYS A 295 17.06 16.34 9.41
C LYS A 295 16.44 15.27 8.51
N CYS A 296 17.19 14.72 7.56
CA CYS A 296 16.76 13.62 6.70
C CYS A 296 17.38 12.30 7.15
N LEU A 297 16.52 11.34 7.51
CA LEU A 297 16.95 10.05 8.02
C LEU A 297 17.32 9.09 6.88
N PRO A 298 18.47 8.42 6.97
CA PRO A 298 18.83 7.35 6.04
C PRO A 298 17.91 6.12 6.22
N ILE A 299 17.39 5.53 5.13
CA ILE A 299 16.49 4.35 5.18
C ILE A 299 17.19 2.98 4.95
N ASP A 300 18.32 2.89 4.24
CA ASP A 300 19.03 1.63 3.92
C ASP A 300 20.58 1.60 4.12
N HIS A 301 21.12 0.53 4.71
CA HIS A 301 22.44 0.43 5.38
C HIS A 301 23.73 0.81 4.62
N GLU A 302 23.72 1.06 3.32
CA GLU A 302 24.94 1.27 2.50
C GLU A 302 25.30 2.74 2.27
N TRP A 303 25.57 3.44 3.38
CA TRP A 303 25.84 4.89 3.42
C TRP A 303 27.27 5.30 3.04
N ASN A 304 27.85 4.61 2.08
CA ASN A 304 29.18 4.95 1.61
C ASN A 304 29.02 6.07 0.57
N GLU A 305 29.42 7.30 0.92
CA GLU A 305 29.58 8.46 0.03
C GLU A 305 28.31 9.29 -0.28
N PRO A 306 27.74 9.99 0.73
CA PRO A 306 26.52 10.79 0.57
C PRO A 306 26.61 11.88 -0.51
N ASP A 307 27.81 12.42 -0.77
CA ASP A 307 28.02 13.51 -1.74
C ASP A 307 28.33 13.03 -3.17
N LYS A 308 28.57 11.72 -3.36
CA LYS A 308 29.00 11.18 -4.67
C LYS A 308 27.88 10.51 -5.45
N LYS A 309 26.83 10.06 -4.77
CA LYS A 309 25.71 9.32 -5.35
C LYS A 309 24.45 10.18 -5.42
N PRO A 310 23.65 10.07 -6.49
CA PRO A 310 22.31 10.66 -6.51
C PRO A 310 21.44 10.11 -5.37
N SER A 311 20.48 10.92 -4.92
CA SER A 311 19.62 10.58 -3.78
C SER A 311 18.15 10.46 -4.17
N ILE A 312 17.45 9.49 -3.58
CA ILE A 312 15.99 9.43 -3.56
C ILE A 312 15.51 9.84 -2.18
N ILE A 313 14.76 10.93 -2.10
CA ILE A 313 14.26 11.51 -0.87
C ILE A 313 12.75 11.28 -0.80
N LEU A 314 12.33 10.48 0.17
CA LEU A 314 10.94 10.24 0.47
C LEU A 314 10.42 11.36 1.38
N ALA A 315 9.34 12.03 0.98
CA ALA A 315 8.70 13.08 1.74
C ALA A 315 7.23 12.72 2.01
N ALA A 316 6.73 13.12 3.18
CA ALA A 316 5.36 12.83 3.60
C ALA A 316 4.40 13.98 3.24
N ASP A 317 3.29 13.67 2.58
CA ASP A 317 2.12 14.54 2.51
C ASP A 317 0.88 13.82 3.07
N ASN A 318 0.01 14.57 3.74
CA ASN A 318 -1.21 14.07 4.40
C ASN A 318 -1.00 13.01 5.51
N TYR A 319 0.22 12.86 6.05
CA TYR A 319 0.48 12.02 7.23
C TYR A 319 0.28 12.78 8.56
N ALA A 320 0.45 14.12 8.57
CA ALA A 320 0.40 14.93 9.79
C ALA A 320 -0.96 14.91 10.51
N SER A 321 -2.04 14.59 9.80
CA SER A 321 -3.39 14.50 10.35
C SER A 321 -3.69 13.17 11.05
N LEU A 322 -2.78 12.20 10.96
CA LEU A 322 -2.95 10.85 11.52
C LEU A 322 -2.29 10.74 12.89
N LYS A 323 -2.96 10.05 13.82
CA LYS A 323 -2.52 9.87 15.21
C LYS A 323 -1.12 9.24 15.30
N ASN A 324 -0.78 8.35 14.35
CA ASN A 324 0.51 7.68 14.24
C ASN A 324 1.19 7.97 12.88
N GLY A 325 0.91 9.13 12.28
CA GLY A 325 1.31 9.42 10.90
C GLY A 325 2.81 9.30 10.62
N TYR A 326 3.65 9.55 11.63
CA TYR A 326 5.09 9.37 11.53
C TYR A 326 5.50 7.89 11.38
N GLU A 327 4.97 7.00 12.25
CA GLU A 327 5.27 5.56 12.20
C GLU A 327 4.72 4.94 10.91
N GLU A 328 3.54 5.37 10.49
CA GLU A 328 2.95 4.95 9.22
C GLU A 328 3.80 5.41 8.03
N PHE A 329 4.24 6.66 8.01
CA PHE A 329 5.13 7.16 6.96
C PHE A 329 6.45 6.39 6.91
N ALA A 330 7.00 6.06 8.08
CA ALA A 330 8.22 5.27 8.18
C ALA A 330 8.05 3.87 7.55
N ALA A 331 6.94 3.20 7.85
CA ALA A 331 6.61 1.90 7.30
C ALA A 331 6.32 1.98 5.78
N ASP A 332 5.51 2.94 5.36
CA ASP A 332 5.15 3.17 3.96
C ASP A 332 6.38 3.50 3.10
N SER A 333 7.32 4.29 3.64
CA SER A 333 8.61 4.59 3.02
C SER A 333 9.46 3.33 2.78
N GLN A 334 9.57 2.47 3.79
CA GLN A 334 10.34 1.23 3.68
C GLN A 334 9.68 0.27 2.68
N ASN A 335 8.35 0.13 2.75
CA ASN A 335 7.59 -0.72 1.84
C ASN A 335 7.74 -0.25 0.39
N PHE A 336 7.66 1.06 0.16
CA PHE A 336 7.85 1.65 -1.16
C PHE A 336 9.23 1.31 -1.74
N LEU A 337 10.30 1.45 -0.96
CA LEU A 337 11.66 1.09 -1.41
C LEU A 337 11.82 -0.42 -1.64
N ASN A 338 11.27 -1.26 -0.77
CA ASN A 338 11.29 -2.71 -0.95
C ASN A 338 10.61 -3.12 -2.27
N LEU A 339 9.48 -2.49 -2.59
CA LEU A 339 8.77 -2.70 -3.86
C LEU A 339 9.58 -2.20 -5.06
N LEU A 340 10.24 -1.05 -4.93
CA LEU A 340 11.12 -0.52 -5.96
C LEU A 340 12.29 -1.49 -6.24
N PHE A 341 12.95 -1.99 -5.19
CA PHE A 341 14.09 -2.90 -5.32
C PHE A 341 13.72 -4.31 -5.78
N ASN A 342 12.45 -4.71 -5.71
CA ASN A 342 11.99 -5.98 -6.29
C ASN A 342 11.91 -5.96 -7.82
N ILE A 343 12.12 -4.82 -8.45
CA ILE A 343 12.22 -4.71 -9.90
C ILE A 343 13.68 -4.95 -10.28
N ASP A 344 13.94 -5.96 -11.12
CA ASP A 344 15.30 -6.42 -11.49
C ASP A 344 16.27 -5.27 -11.82
N LYS A 345 15.78 -4.22 -12.49
CA LYS A 345 16.58 -3.04 -12.84
C LYS A 345 16.94 -2.17 -11.65
N PHE A 346 16.03 -2.01 -10.69
CA PHE A 346 16.24 -1.20 -9.49
C PHE A 346 16.96 -1.96 -8.37
N ALA A 347 16.92 -3.30 -8.38
CA ALA A 347 17.69 -4.14 -7.47
C ALA A 347 19.20 -3.85 -7.54
N ASN A 348 19.71 -3.69 -8.77
CA ASN A 348 21.15 -3.47 -9.01
C ASN A 348 21.60 -2.03 -8.74
N ILE A 349 20.68 -1.06 -8.70
CA ILE A 349 21.04 0.36 -8.50
C ILE A 349 21.01 0.76 -7.03
N LYS A 350 20.65 -0.16 -6.14
CA LYS A 350 20.65 0.07 -4.69
C LYS A 350 22.00 0.62 -4.22
N GLU A 351 23.10 0.12 -4.78
CA GLU A 351 24.45 0.58 -4.48
C GLU A 351 24.80 1.93 -5.13
N GLU A 352 24.04 2.37 -6.14
CA GLU A 352 24.29 3.59 -6.92
C GLU A 352 23.57 4.82 -6.34
N PHE A 353 22.63 4.63 -5.41
CA PHE A 353 21.78 5.69 -4.86
C PHE A 353 21.86 5.79 -3.34
N ASN A 354 21.61 6.98 -2.81
CA ASN A 354 21.30 7.19 -1.40
C ASN A 354 19.77 7.28 -1.21
N PHE A 355 19.25 6.75 -0.10
CA PHE A 355 17.82 6.77 0.19
C PHE A 355 17.54 7.49 1.51
N TYR A 356 16.81 8.60 1.45
CA TYR A 356 16.52 9.39 2.63
C TYR A 356 15.02 9.52 2.87
N ARG A 357 14.65 9.75 4.12
CA ARG A 357 13.32 10.10 4.56
C ARG A 357 13.35 11.48 5.19
N LYS A 358 12.49 12.38 4.71
CA LYS A 358 12.24 13.66 5.37
C LYS A 358 11.15 13.47 6.43
N GLU A 359 11.58 13.36 7.68
CA GLU A 359 10.70 13.05 8.82
C GLU A 359 9.58 14.05 9.06
N GLN A 360 9.80 15.31 8.70
CA GLN A 360 8.79 16.34 8.87
C GLN A 360 7.86 16.36 7.65
N PRO A 361 6.53 16.28 7.86
CA PRO A 361 5.56 16.42 6.79
C PRO A 361 5.75 17.71 6.00
N LEU A 362 5.45 17.66 4.71
CA LEU A 362 5.48 18.83 3.85
C LEU A 362 4.44 19.86 4.35
N LEU A 363 4.87 21.12 4.44
CA LEU A 363 4.03 22.23 4.88
C LEU A 363 3.39 22.99 3.71
N TYR A 364 3.93 22.81 2.50
CA TYR A 364 3.62 23.63 1.33
C TYR A 364 3.16 22.76 0.15
N PRO A 365 2.11 23.18 -0.58
CA PRO A 365 1.61 22.44 -1.72
C PRO A 365 2.34 22.75 -3.03
N ASP A 366 3.11 23.84 -3.12
CA ASP A 366 3.81 24.22 -4.35
C ASP A 366 5.21 23.59 -4.46
N ILE A 367 5.59 23.23 -5.68
CA ILE A 367 6.80 22.47 -5.99
C ILE A 367 8.08 23.22 -5.61
N ALA A 368 8.11 24.54 -5.82
CA ALA A 368 9.29 25.35 -5.49
C ALA A 368 9.56 25.33 -3.98
N SER A 369 8.50 25.52 -3.18
CA SER A 369 8.61 25.43 -1.72
C SER A 369 8.95 24.01 -1.25
N ILE A 370 8.47 22.96 -1.91
CA ILE A 370 8.86 21.57 -1.59
C ILE A 370 10.36 21.36 -1.81
N LYS A 371 10.91 21.82 -2.94
CA LYS A 371 12.35 21.70 -3.22
C LYS A 371 13.18 22.45 -2.18
N THR A 372 12.82 23.70 -1.87
CA THR A 372 13.51 24.50 -0.84
C THR A 372 13.38 23.91 0.56
N ASP A 373 12.21 23.35 0.89
CA ASP A 373 11.99 22.65 2.16
C ASP A 373 12.89 21.42 2.23
N VAL A 374 12.93 20.57 1.20
CA VAL A 374 13.84 19.42 1.14
C VAL A 374 15.32 19.84 1.20
N GLU A 375 15.74 20.86 0.44
CA GLU A 375 17.10 21.44 0.49
C GLU A 375 17.52 21.83 1.91
N SER A 376 16.60 22.46 2.67
CA SER A 376 16.90 22.92 4.03
C SER A 376 16.94 21.79 5.07
N TYR A 377 16.33 20.63 4.79
CA TYR A 377 16.31 19.47 5.69
C TYR A 377 17.34 18.42 5.33
N CYS A 378 17.69 18.29 4.05
CA CYS A 378 18.63 17.33 3.50
C CYS A 378 19.82 18.08 2.85
N PRO A 379 20.88 18.43 3.61
CA PRO A 379 22.01 19.23 3.11
C PRO A 379 22.76 18.65 1.91
N SER A 380 22.69 17.33 1.70
CA SER A 380 23.29 16.64 0.55
C SER A 380 22.41 16.69 -0.71
N TYR A 381 21.24 17.33 -0.67
CA TYR A 381 20.33 17.36 -1.81
C TYR A 381 20.87 18.21 -2.97
N ASN A 382 20.81 17.64 -4.17
CA ASN A 382 21.15 18.27 -5.44
C ASN A 382 19.98 18.22 -6.41
N ASN A 383 19.41 19.38 -6.72
CA ASN A 383 18.23 19.54 -7.58
C ASN A 383 18.36 19.03 -9.03
N VAL A 384 19.58 18.68 -9.48
CA VAL A 384 19.83 18.10 -10.81
C VAL A 384 19.89 16.58 -10.77
N LYS A 385 20.39 16.01 -9.67
CA LYS A 385 20.69 14.57 -9.56
C LYS A 385 19.68 13.80 -8.73
N ASP A 386 18.98 14.49 -7.85
CA ASP A 386 18.16 13.86 -6.84
C ASP A 386 16.69 13.84 -7.21
N LEU A 387 16.01 12.82 -6.69
CA LEU A 387 14.58 12.61 -6.87
C LEU A 387 13.87 12.78 -5.54
N ILE A 388 12.85 13.64 -5.51
CA ILE A 388 11.90 13.74 -4.41
C ILE A 388 10.68 12.89 -4.77
N VAL A 389 10.38 11.89 -3.94
CA VAL A 389 9.15 11.11 -4.02
C VAL A 389 8.27 11.46 -2.84
N ILE A 390 7.18 12.15 -3.13
CA ILE A 390 6.17 12.52 -2.16
C ILE A 390 5.19 11.36 -2.06
N LEU A 391 5.16 10.72 -0.89
CA LEU A 391 4.14 9.74 -0.56
C LEU A 391 2.93 10.48 0.01
N ASP A 392 1.77 10.29 -0.62
CA ASP A 392 0.52 10.93 -0.22
C ASP A 392 -0.61 9.88 -0.21
N LYS A 393 -1.18 9.61 0.97
CA LYS A 393 -2.23 8.59 1.13
C LYS A 393 -3.52 8.91 0.38
N ASN A 394 -3.77 10.19 0.10
CA ASN A 394 -4.97 10.63 -0.59
C ASN A 394 -4.76 10.74 -2.10
N GLU A 395 -3.54 10.48 -2.58
CA GLU A 395 -3.26 10.58 -4.00
C GLU A 395 -3.79 9.35 -4.73
N ASP A 396 -4.58 9.61 -5.77
CA ASP A 396 -5.22 8.58 -6.58
C ASP A 396 -4.25 8.04 -7.64
N TYR A 397 -3.39 8.90 -8.21
CA TYR A 397 -2.51 8.55 -9.33
C TYR A 397 -1.06 8.96 -9.06
N CYS A 398 -0.10 8.31 -9.72
CA CYS A 398 1.25 8.84 -9.73
C CYS A 398 1.30 10.08 -10.65
N ILE A 399 1.78 11.20 -10.12
CA ILE A 399 1.90 12.48 -10.80
C ILE A 399 3.37 12.89 -10.84
N THR A 400 3.89 13.17 -12.03
CA THR A 400 5.17 13.86 -12.20
C THR A 400 4.92 15.36 -12.10
N GLU A 401 5.14 15.92 -10.92
CA GLU A 401 4.90 17.35 -10.62
C GLU A 401 5.92 18.25 -11.34
N SER A 402 7.18 17.84 -11.37
CA SER A 402 8.24 18.47 -12.16
C SER A 402 9.40 17.50 -12.38
N LEU A 403 10.40 17.89 -13.17
CA LEU A 403 11.65 17.13 -13.23
C LEU A 403 12.25 17.00 -11.82
N GLY A 404 12.41 15.75 -11.36
CA GLY A 404 12.94 15.42 -10.04
C GLY A 404 11.92 15.44 -8.90
N VAL A 405 10.62 15.65 -9.16
CA VAL A 405 9.57 15.59 -8.11
C VAL A 405 8.39 14.77 -8.59
N ILE A 406 8.09 13.72 -7.84
CA ILE A 406 7.00 12.80 -8.09
C ILE A 406 6.10 12.76 -6.86
N ARG A 407 4.80 12.68 -7.07
CA ARG A 407 3.80 12.45 -6.03
C ARG A 407 3.06 11.16 -6.33
N THR A 408 2.88 10.29 -5.35
CA THR A 408 2.17 9.03 -5.54
C THR A 408 1.57 8.54 -4.22
N ASN A 409 0.60 7.65 -4.33
CA ASN A 409 0.17 6.83 -3.21
C ASN A 409 1.34 5.98 -2.68
N PRO A 410 1.50 5.74 -1.37
CA PRO A 410 2.46 4.77 -0.85
C PRO A 410 2.16 3.32 -1.26
N GLN A 411 0.88 2.99 -1.47
CA GLN A 411 0.47 1.68 -1.96
C GLN A 411 0.58 1.70 -3.49
N VAL A 412 1.62 1.07 -4.03
CA VAL A 412 1.87 1.00 -5.48
C VAL A 412 2.27 -0.40 -5.90
N LEU A 413 2.06 -0.70 -7.17
CA LEU A 413 2.71 -1.79 -7.89
C LEU A 413 3.61 -1.19 -8.96
N PHE A 414 4.70 -1.88 -9.26
CA PHE A 414 5.58 -1.49 -10.35
C PHE A 414 5.49 -2.48 -11.51
N TYR A 415 5.54 -1.95 -12.73
CA TYR A 415 5.65 -2.77 -13.93
C TYR A 415 7.01 -3.49 -13.96
N LYS A 416 7.00 -4.80 -14.21
CA LYS A 416 8.20 -5.65 -14.17
C LYS A 416 9.25 -5.30 -15.25
N ASN A 417 8.82 -4.79 -16.40
CA ASN A 417 9.69 -4.55 -17.56
C ASN A 417 10.00 -3.06 -17.76
N ILE A 418 11.03 -2.56 -17.08
CA ILE A 418 11.55 -1.21 -17.30
C ILE A 418 12.71 -1.28 -18.29
N THR A 419 12.42 -1.04 -19.57
CA THR A 419 13.33 -1.25 -20.70
C THR A 419 14.29 -0.09 -20.98
N ASN A 420 14.07 1.07 -20.37
CA ASN A 420 14.79 2.30 -20.71
C ASN A 420 16.23 2.30 -20.17
N THR A 421 17.26 2.61 -20.97
CA THR A 421 18.67 2.29 -20.68
C THR A 421 19.34 3.15 -19.60
N GLU A 422 18.87 4.37 -19.34
CA GLU A 422 19.46 5.29 -18.35
C GLU A 422 18.51 5.59 -17.19
N ILE A 423 19.01 5.47 -15.95
CA ILE A 423 18.22 5.65 -14.72
C ILE A 423 17.64 7.07 -14.60
N ILE A 424 18.39 8.09 -15.03
CA ILE A 424 17.93 9.48 -15.05
C ILE A 424 16.68 9.62 -15.94
N THR A 425 16.67 8.96 -17.10
CA THR A 425 15.52 8.93 -18.01
C THR A 425 14.36 8.11 -17.43
N ALA A 426 14.66 7.08 -16.64
CA ALA A 426 13.65 6.34 -15.89
C ALA A 426 12.96 7.21 -14.82
N PHE A 427 13.68 8.12 -14.15
CA PHE A 427 13.06 9.09 -13.23
C PHE A 427 12.18 10.11 -13.92
N GLY A 428 12.57 10.59 -15.11
CA GLY A 428 11.72 11.48 -15.91
C GLY A 428 10.39 10.84 -16.34
N SER A 429 10.36 9.50 -16.43
CA SER A 429 9.20 8.70 -16.81
C SER A 429 8.64 7.84 -15.66
N PHE A 430 8.99 8.14 -14.41
CA PHE A 430 8.78 7.23 -13.28
C PHE A 430 7.32 6.79 -13.09
N CYS A 431 6.37 7.71 -13.21
CA CYS A 431 4.94 7.40 -13.09
C CYS A 431 4.38 6.51 -14.19
N SER A 432 5.09 6.37 -15.32
CA SER A 432 4.72 5.39 -16.35
C SER A 432 4.94 3.94 -15.87
N TYR A 433 5.85 3.74 -14.92
CA TYR A 433 6.19 2.43 -14.36
C TYR A 433 5.40 2.10 -13.08
N ILE A 434 4.56 3.02 -12.60
CA ILE A 434 3.77 2.86 -11.38
C ILE A 434 2.29 2.60 -11.70
N LEU A 435 1.72 1.66 -10.96
CA LEU A 435 0.30 1.35 -10.85
C LEU A 435 -0.16 1.68 -9.43
N THR A 436 -0.93 2.75 -9.28
CA THR A 436 -1.67 3.02 -8.04
C THR A 436 -2.96 2.18 -8.01
N PRO A 437 -3.58 1.97 -6.83
CA PRO A 437 -4.84 1.24 -6.70
C PRO A 437 -5.94 1.78 -7.61
N LYS A 438 -6.06 3.11 -7.73
CA LYS A 438 -7.04 3.74 -8.60
C LYS A 438 -6.72 3.51 -10.08
N LYS A 439 -5.46 3.65 -10.50
CA LYS A 439 -5.04 3.35 -11.89
C LYS A 439 -5.30 1.89 -12.24
N LEU A 440 -4.97 0.96 -11.35
CA LEU A 440 -5.26 -0.46 -11.53
C LEU A 440 -6.77 -0.72 -11.63
N ALA A 441 -7.57 -0.13 -10.73
CA ALA A 441 -9.02 -0.25 -10.77
C ALA A 441 -9.60 0.30 -12.09
N ASP A 442 -9.13 1.47 -12.54
CA ASP A 442 -9.56 2.05 -13.82
C ASP A 442 -9.12 1.19 -15.01
N GLU A 443 -7.92 0.62 -14.99
CA GLU A 443 -7.45 -0.32 -16.01
C GLU A 443 -8.30 -1.60 -16.02
N ILE A 444 -8.67 -2.16 -14.86
CA ILE A 444 -9.58 -3.32 -14.76
C ILE A 444 -10.98 -2.97 -15.25
N VAL A 445 -11.53 -1.82 -14.84
CA VAL A 445 -12.84 -1.35 -15.30
C VAL A 445 -12.82 -1.15 -16.82
N ASN A 446 -11.78 -0.52 -17.35
CA ASN A 446 -11.61 -0.37 -18.79
C ASN A 446 -11.50 -1.74 -19.49
N LEU A 447 -10.78 -2.70 -18.92
CA LEU A 447 -10.66 -4.05 -19.48
C LEU A 447 -11.97 -4.85 -19.40
N ALA A 448 -12.84 -4.60 -18.42
CA ALA A 448 -14.03 -5.40 -18.15
C ALA A 448 -15.34 -4.76 -18.61
N THR A 449 -15.34 -3.49 -19.00
CA THR A 449 -16.58 -2.80 -19.39
C THR A 449 -16.96 -3.15 -20.82
N PRO A 450 -18.10 -3.84 -21.04
CA PRO A 450 -18.57 -4.15 -22.38
C PRO A 450 -19.02 -2.90 -23.13
N PRO A 451 -19.07 -2.95 -24.47
CA PRO A 451 -19.69 -1.88 -25.25
C PRO A 451 -21.16 -1.73 -24.85
N LYS A 452 -21.74 -0.55 -25.09
CA LYS A 452 -23.15 -0.26 -24.84
C LYS A 452 -23.88 -0.21 -26.18
N ILE A 453 -25.01 -0.91 -26.26
CA ILE A 453 -25.95 -0.83 -27.37
C ILE A 453 -27.20 -0.13 -26.85
N ILE A 454 -27.65 0.93 -27.52
CA ILE A 454 -28.91 1.61 -27.23
C ILE A 454 -29.78 1.49 -28.47
N VAL A 455 -30.88 0.77 -28.36
CA VAL A 455 -31.86 0.69 -29.45
C VAL A 455 -32.74 1.93 -29.37
N LEU A 456 -32.80 2.68 -30.47
CA LEU A 456 -33.60 3.90 -30.59
C LEU A 456 -34.99 3.62 -31.16
N THR A 457 -35.19 2.40 -31.67
CA THR A 457 -36.46 1.92 -32.23
C THR A 457 -37.29 1.32 -31.10
N LEU A 458 -38.58 1.67 -31.01
CA LEU A 458 -39.44 1.21 -29.91
C LEU A 458 -39.64 -0.31 -29.93
N ASP A 459 -39.44 -0.95 -28.79
CA ASP A 459 -39.72 -2.37 -28.56
C ASP A 459 -41.25 -2.59 -28.60
N ASN A 460 -41.73 -3.42 -29.54
CA ASN A 460 -43.15 -3.77 -29.78
C ASN A 460 -44.01 -2.75 -30.56
N ILE A 461 -43.64 -2.46 -31.80
CA ILE A 461 -44.57 -1.93 -32.79
C ILE A 461 -45.06 -3.09 -33.66
N THR A 462 -46.38 -3.23 -33.83
CA THR A 462 -46.92 -4.07 -34.90
C THR A 462 -46.66 -3.35 -36.22
N TYR A 463 -45.84 -3.94 -37.08
CA TYR A 463 -45.54 -3.36 -38.39
C TYR A 463 -46.49 -3.91 -39.45
N THR A 464 -47.11 -3.01 -40.22
CA THR A 464 -47.95 -3.34 -41.38
C THR A 464 -47.14 -3.48 -42.67
N THR A 465 -45.82 -3.30 -42.60
CA THR A 465 -44.89 -3.35 -43.74
C THR A 465 -43.82 -4.40 -43.53
N GLN A 466 -43.38 -5.04 -44.63
CA GLN A 466 -42.23 -5.97 -44.61
C GLN A 466 -40.91 -5.27 -44.29
N ASN A 467 -40.76 -3.99 -44.63
CA ASN A 467 -39.54 -3.24 -44.38
C ASN A 467 -39.67 -2.42 -43.09
N VAL A 468 -38.78 -2.65 -42.14
CA VAL A 468 -38.71 -1.94 -40.86
C VAL A 468 -37.34 -1.33 -40.67
N SER A 469 -37.27 -0.01 -40.48
CA SER A 469 -36.02 0.67 -40.15
C SER A 469 -35.75 0.58 -38.65
N MET A 470 -34.60 0.03 -38.30
CA MET A 470 -34.07 0.00 -36.94
C MET A 470 -32.91 0.97 -36.81
N ASN A 471 -33.03 1.87 -35.84
CA ASN A 471 -31.99 2.78 -35.42
C ASN A 471 -31.41 2.32 -34.07
N PHE A 472 -30.09 2.36 -33.96
CA PHE A 472 -29.39 2.04 -32.72
C PHE A 472 -28.09 2.85 -32.61
N THR A 473 -27.60 2.99 -31.38
CA THR A 473 -26.30 3.57 -31.06
C THR A 473 -25.43 2.47 -30.48
N VAL A 474 -24.20 2.34 -30.98
CA VAL A 474 -23.16 1.53 -30.33
C VAL A 474 -22.09 2.47 -29.81
N SER A 475 -21.74 2.33 -28.53
CA SER A 475 -20.64 3.06 -27.91
C SER A 475 -19.79 2.12 -27.07
N GLY A 476 -18.53 2.47 -26.82
CA GLY A 476 -17.63 1.68 -25.99
C GLY A 476 -16.49 2.52 -25.44
N MET A 477 -15.80 2.00 -24.44
CA MET A 477 -14.55 2.61 -23.94
C MET A 477 -13.31 2.08 -24.69
N ASN A 478 -13.44 0.95 -25.40
CA ASN A 478 -12.34 0.28 -26.09
C ASN A 478 -12.65 0.10 -27.59
N TYR A 479 -12.32 1.10 -28.40
CA TYR A 479 -12.44 0.99 -29.85
C TYR A 479 -11.26 0.21 -30.48
N PRO A 480 -11.45 -0.45 -31.65
CA PRO A 480 -12.71 -0.55 -32.39
C PRO A 480 -13.75 -1.44 -31.68
N VAL A 481 -15.04 -1.11 -31.87
CA VAL A 481 -16.17 -1.96 -31.48
C VAL A 481 -16.73 -2.60 -32.74
N ASN A 482 -16.61 -3.92 -32.82
CA ASN A 482 -17.22 -4.72 -33.89
C ASN A 482 -18.65 -5.05 -33.48
N TYR A 483 -19.62 -4.86 -34.36
CA TYR A 483 -20.99 -5.28 -34.09
C TYR A 483 -21.54 -6.17 -35.20
N SER A 484 -22.47 -7.05 -34.85
CA SER A 484 -23.21 -7.88 -35.78
C SER A 484 -24.71 -7.74 -35.52
N LEU A 485 -25.48 -7.74 -36.60
CA LEU A 485 -26.94 -7.76 -36.55
C LEU A 485 -27.41 -9.08 -37.14
N SER A 486 -28.30 -9.78 -36.45
CA SER A 486 -28.94 -10.98 -36.94
C SER A 486 -30.45 -10.88 -36.84
N LEU A 487 -31.15 -11.52 -37.79
CA LEU A 487 -32.60 -11.66 -37.82
C LEU A 487 -32.93 -13.13 -37.87
N ASN A 488 -33.74 -13.61 -36.94
CA ASN A 488 -34.11 -15.01 -36.85
C ASN A 488 -32.89 -15.97 -36.84
N ASN A 489 -31.83 -15.62 -36.10
CA ASN A 489 -30.53 -16.30 -36.03
C ASN A 489 -29.71 -16.29 -37.34
N LEU A 490 -30.15 -15.57 -38.37
CA LEU A 490 -29.38 -15.35 -39.59
C LEU A 490 -28.66 -14.01 -39.51
N GLN A 491 -27.33 -14.03 -39.57
CA GLN A 491 -26.52 -12.82 -39.59
C GLN A 491 -26.80 -12.01 -40.85
N LEU A 492 -27.22 -10.77 -40.67
CA LEU A 492 -27.53 -9.83 -41.75
C LEU A 492 -26.35 -8.91 -42.06
N LEU A 493 -25.66 -8.44 -41.03
CA LEU A 493 -24.59 -7.45 -41.14
C LEU A 493 -23.52 -7.69 -40.08
N SER A 494 -22.28 -7.35 -40.43
CA SER A 494 -21.23 -7.04 -39.47
C SER A 494 -20.46 -5.79 -39.89
N SER A 495 -20.12 -4.97 -38.91
CA SER A 495 -19.37 -3.74 -39.12
C SER A 495 -18.49 -3.44 -37.91
N SER A 496 -17.64 -2.41 -38.03
CA SER A 496 -16.76 -1.92 -36.98
C SER A 496 -16.85 -0.41 -36.89
N ILE A 497 -16.83 0.12 -35.67
CA ILE A 497 -16.83 1.56 -35.40
C ILE A 497 -15.63 1.93 -34.54
N ASP A 498 -15.01 3.08 -34.82
CA ASP A 498 -13.84 3.59 -34.10
C ASP A 498 -14.19 4.68 -33.07
N GLN A 499 -15.46 5.11 -33.06
CA GLN A 499 -16.03 6.06 -32.12
C GLN A 499 -17.54 5.81 -32.02
N GLU A 500 -18.19 6.43 -31.04
CA GLU A 500 -19.65 6.34 -30.88
C GLU A 500 -20.36 6.85 -32.14
N THR A 501 -21.20 6.00 -32.72
CA THR A 501 -21.99 6.35 -33.90
C THR A 501 -23.42 5.83 -33.79
N ASN A 502 -24.33 6.59 -34.39
CA ASN A 502 -25.69 6.13 -34.65
C ASN A 502 -25.69 5.44 -36.01
N ASP A 503 -26.30 4.27 -36.07
CA ASP A 503 -26.47 3.51 -37.30
C ASP A 503 -27.95 3.17 -37.50
N SER A 504 -28.31 2.94 -38.76
CA SER A 504 -29.67 2.61 -39.17
C SER A 504 -29.66 1.49 -40.19
N PHE A 505 -30.48 0.47 -39.97
CA PHE A 505 -30.59 -0.67 -40.88
C PHE A 505 -32.06 -0.95 -41.21
N VAL A 506 -32.33 -1.39 -42.44
CA VAL A 506 -33.68 -1.80 -42.85
C VAL A 506 -33.78 -3.32 -42.83
N LEU A 507 -34.60 -3.85 -41.94
CA LEU A 507 -34.94 -5.27 -41.87
C LEU A 507 -36.07 -5.59 -42.83
N ASN A 508 -35.94 -6.72 -43.53
CA ASN A 508 -37.03 -7.33 -44.28
C ASN A 508 -37.62 -8.48 -43.46
N LEU A 509 -38.84 -8.29 -42.96
CA LEU A 509 -39.52 -9.18 -42.02
C LEU A 509 -40.39 -10.19 -42.75
N SER A 510 -40.38 -11.43 -42.23
CA SER A 510 -41.31 -12.48 -42.64
C SER A 510 -42.63 -12.39 -41.85
N ASN A 511 -43.69 -13.03 -42.35
CA ASN A 511 -44.97 -13.10 -41.63
C ASN A 511 -44.80 -13.73 -40.23
N GLY A 512 -45.34 -13.07 -39.20
CA GLY A 512 -45.30 -13.52 -37.81
C GLY A 512 -44.24 -12.81 -36.95
N THR A 513 -43.82 -13.47 -35.87
CA THR A 513 -42.84 -12.93 -34.93
C THR A 513 -41.43 -13.12 -35.46
N ASN A 514 -40.67 -12.03 -35.52
CA ASN A 514 -39.27 -12.02 -35.89
C ASN A 514 -38.44 -11.52 -34.69
N TYR A 515 -37.23 -12.01 -34.54
CA TYR A 515 -36.30 -11.54 -33.50
C TYR A 515 -35.04 -10.99 -34.15
N ALA A 516 -34.75 -9.73 -33.85
CA ALA A 516 -33.52 -9.07 -34.25
C ALA A 516 -32.56 -9.04 -33.05
N LEU A 517 -31.32 -9.47 -33.24
CA LEU A 517 -30.29 -9.47 -32.21
C LEU A 517 -29.13 -8.62 -32.70
N ILE A 518 -28.75 -7.62 -31.89
CA ILE A 518 -27.54 -6.84 -32.08
C ILE A 518 -26.52 -7.33 -31.06
N GLU A 519 -25.37 -7.76 -31.53
CA GLU A 519 -24.21 -8.13 -30.71
C GLU A 519 -23.09 -7.12 -30.97
N ALA A 520 -22.40 -6.65 -29.93
CA ALA A 520 -21.26 -5.77 -30.04
C ALA A 520 -20.11 -6.30 -29.18
N LYS A 521 -18.91 -6.28 -29.76
CA LYS A 521 -17.67 -6.79 -29.19
C LYS A 521 -16.56 -5.77 -29.33
N ASP A 522 -15.99 -5.34 -28.21
CA ASP A 522 -14.89 -4.39 -28.21
C ASP A 522 -13.54 -5.04 -28.56
N LYS A 523 -12.46 -4.26 -28.70
CA LYS A 523 -11.11 -4.80 -29.00
C LYS A 523 -10.57 -5.77 -27.95
N ASN A 524 -11.09 -5.71 -26.72
CA ASN A 524 -10.71 -6.58 -25.60
C ASN A 524 -11.58 -7.83 -25.53
N SER A 525 -12.47 -8.03 -26.52
CA SER A 525 -13.45 -9.11 -26.57
C SER A 525 -14.57 -9.05 -25.53
N ASN A 526 -14.80 -7.90 -24.91
CA ASN A 526 -15.97 -7.73 -24.05
C ASN A 526 -17.24 -7.67 -24.91
N LEU A 527 -18.26 -8.40 -24.49
CA LEU A 527 -19.48 -8.62 -25.25
C LEU A 527 -20.66 -7.87 -24.64
N ALA A 528 -21.43 -7.21 -25.50
CA ALA A 528 -22.79 -6.77 -25.20
C ALA A 528 -23.74 -7.28 -26.27
N PHE A 529 -24.98 -7.52 -25.89
CA PHE A 529 -26.02 -7.88 -26.84
C PHE A 529 -27.36 -7.30 -26.41
N VAL A 530 -28.21 -7.01 -27.40
CA VAL A 530 -29.59 -6.57 -27.21
C VAL A 530 -30.47 -7.33 -28.18
N GLN A 531 -31.50 -7.98 -27.66
CA GLN A 531 -32.52 -8.67 -28.45
C GLN A 531 -33.77 -7.82 -28.54
N ILE A 532 -34.23 -7.57 -29.77
CA ILE A 532 -35.45 -6.83 -30.08
C ILE A 532 -36.45 -7.83 -30.67
N LEU A 533 -37.66 -7.85 -30.11
CA LEU A 533 -38.77 -8.64 -30.64
C LEU A 533 -39.62 -7.76 -31.55
N LEU A 534 -39.84 -8.22 -32.78
CA LEU A 534 -40.61 -7.53 -33.80
C LEU A 534 -41.79 -8.40 -34.21
N ASN A 535 -43.02 -7.88 -34.15
CA ASN A 535 -44.20 -8.60 -34.61
C ASN A 535 -44.72 -7.96 -35.90
N ALA A 536 -44.65 -8.69 -37.02
CA ALA A 536 -45.09 -8.20 -38.32
C ALA A 536 -46.46 -8.80 -38.67
N THR A 537 -47.42 -7.94 -39.01
CA THR A 537 -48.69 -8.34 -39.62
C THR A 537 -48.68 -7.81 -41.04
N ILE A 538 -48.40 -8.66 -42.02
CA ILE A 538 -48.38 -8.25 -43.42
C ILE A 538 -49.78 -8.47 -43.98
N GLU A 539 -50.45 -7.38 -44.38
CA GLU A 539 -51.69 -7.44 -45.17
C GLU A 539 -51.40 -7.73 -46.64
#